data_AF-A0A7X9FUQ3-F1
#
_entry.id   AF-A0A7X9FUQ3-F1
#
_cell.length_a   1.000
_cell.length_b   1.000
_cell.length_c   1.000
_cell.angle_alpha   90.00
_cell.angle_beta   90.00
_cell.angle_gamma   90.00
#
_symmetry.space_group_name_H-M   'P 1'
#
loop_
_entity.id
_entity.type
_entity.pdbx_description
1 polymer ?
#
loop_
_entity_poly.entity_id
_entity_poly.type
_entity_poly.pdbx_seq_one_letter_code
_entity_poly.pdbx_strand_id
1 'polypeptide(L)'
;KIIQTFGQEAGDRVLTNLSFILKKTTRRVDLISRIELDEFLVLLPDTNRNGALKLRERLLKILDSQNLRSTGIPYTVTIDVHSESGTEAANFYRLPQINAWINQLKNQSQKRKYPTPGEELAELVLSTLVVAKK
;
A
#
# COMPACT_ATOMS: atom_id res chain seq x y z
N LYS A 1 -3.33 9.15 -13.94
CA LYS A 1 -2.67 10.07 -14.92
C LYS A 1 -1.51 9.40 -15.68
N ILE A 2 -0.56 8.74 -15.00
CA ILE A 2 0.63 8.10 -15.63
C ILE A 2 0.26 7.19 -16.82
N ILE A 3 -0.68 6.26 -16.65
CA ILE A 3 -1.06 5.32 -17.70
C ILE A 3 -1.60 6.03 -18.95
N GLN A 4 -2.35 7.11 -18.78
CA GLN A 4 -2.91 7.89 -19.89
C GLN A 4 -1.82 8.68 -20.63
N THR A 5 -0.76 9.10 -19.94
CA THR A 5 0.31 9.94 -20.50
C THR A 5 1.48 9.14 -21.06
N PHE A 6 1.84 8.03 -20.41
CA PHE A 6 3.05 7.26 -20.70
C PHE A 6 2.77 5.79 -21.07
N GLY A 7 1.50 5.38 -21.09
CA GLY A 7 1.10 4.02 -21.45
C GLY A 7 1.05 3.04 -20.27
N GLN A 8 0.59 1.83 -20.55
CA GLN A 8 0.37 0.80 -19.52
C GLN A 8 1.70 0.29 -18.93
N GLU A 9 2.70 0.02 -19.78
CA GLU A 9 4.02 -0.44 -19.34
C GLU A 9 4.71 0.53 -18.37
N ALA A 10 4.49 1.83 -18.57
CA ALA A 10 4.95 2.88 -17.67
C ALA A 10 4.28 2.79 -16.29
N GLY A 11 2.96 2.54 -16.26
CA GLY A 11 2.24 2.29 -15.02
C GLY A 11 2.78 1.06 -14.28
N ASP A 12 2.96 -0.05 -15.01
CA ASP A 12 3.46 -1.31 -14.43
C ASP A 12 4.88 -1.14 -13.86
N ARG A 13 5.73 -0.38 -14.55
CA ARG A 13 7.09 -0.05 -14.09
C ARG A 13 7.08 0.75 -12.78
N VAL A 14 6.22 1.76 -12.68
CA VAL A 14 6.06 2.58 -11.48
C VAL A 14 5.58 1.73 -10.30
N LEU A 15 4.54 0.92 -10.50
CA LEU A 15 3.98 0.05 -9.46
C LEU A 15 4.98 -1.02 -9.02
N THR A 16 5.74 -1.59 -9.96
CA THR A 16 6.80 -2.57 -9.67
C THR A 16 7.90 -1.93 -8.84
N ASN A 17 8.38 -0.75 -9.22
CA ASN A 17 9.40 -0.01 -8.46
C ASN A 17 8.91 0.33 -7.05
N LEU A 18 7.67 0.80 -6.91
CA LEU A 18 7.07 1.08 -5.60
C LEU A 18 7.03 -0.19 -4.73
N SER A 19 6.60 -1.32 -5.28
CA SER A 19 6.57 -2.60 -4.55
C SER A 19 7.95 -3.04 -4.06
N PHE A 20 8.99 -2.81 -4.86
CA PHE A 20 10.37 -3.10 -4.48
C PHE A 20 10.86 -2.19 -3.36
N ILE A 21 10.60 -0.88 -3.46
CA ILE A 21 10.94 0.10 -2.43
C ILE A 21 10.25 -0.25 -1.11
N LEU A 22 8.96 -0.57 -1.13
CA LEU A 22 8.21 -0.98 0.06
C LEU A 22 8.88 -2.20 0.69
N LYS A 23 9.11 -3.28 -0.07
CA LYS A 23 9.75 -4.51 0.43
C LYS A 23 11.15 -4.29 0.99
N LYS A 24 11.94 -3.37 0.42
CA LYS A 24 13.29 -3.04 0.90
C LYS A 24 13.28 -2.17 2.16
N THR A 25 12.21 -1.41 2.36
CA THR A 25 12.12 -0.42 3.44
C THR A 25 11.34 -0.96 4.64
N THR A 26 10.54 -2.00 4.48
CA THR A 26 9.83 -2.66 5.60
C THR A 26 10.63 -3.82 6.18
N ARG A 27 10.27 -4.25 7.40
CA ARG A 27 10.83 -5.42 8.06
C ARG A 27 10.16 -6.68 7.53
N ARG A 28 10.78 -7.84 7.78
CA ARG A 28 10.24 -9.16 7.39
C ARG A 28 8.87 -9.47 8.03
N VAL A 29 8.61 -8.93 9.22
CA VAL A 29 7.35 -9.12 9.95
C VAL A 29 6.26 -8.15 9.51
N ASP A 30 6.62 -7.08 8.81
CA ASP A 30 5.66 -6.13 8.28
C ASP A 30 4.97 -6.74 7.05
N LEU A 31 3.67 -6.51 6.91
CA LEU A 31 2.88 -7.03 5.79
C LEU A 31 2.65 -5.92 4.78
N ILE A 32 2.85 -6.24 3.49
CA ILE A 32 2.56 -5.33 2.39
C ILE A 32 1.52 -6.01 1.51
N SER A 33 0.46 -5.28 1.18
CA SER A 33 -0.55 -5.71 0.24
C SER A 33 -0.89 -4.58 -0.73
N ARG A 34 -1.20 -4.93 -1.98
CA ARG A 34 -1.78 -4.01 -2.95
C ARG A 34 -3.28 -4.20 -2.87
N ILE A 35 -4.00 -3.17 -2.42
CA ILE A 35 -5.43 -3.28 -2.11
C ILE A 35 -6.31 -2.88 -3.30
N GLU A 36 -5.82 -1.97 -4.14
CA GLU A 36 -6.51 -1.46 -5.31
C GLU A 36 -5.48 -1.17 -6.43
N LEU A 37 -5.88 -0.38 -7.42
CA LEU A 37 -5.14 -0.16 -8.66
C LEU A 37 -3.76 0.47 -8.45
N ASP A 38 -3.67 1.55 -7.70
CA ASP A 38 -2.43 2.24 -7.36
C ASP A 38 -2.27 2.45 -5.84
N GLU A 39 -3.03 1.68 -5.05
CA GLU A 39 -3.04 1.76 -3.60
C GLU A 39 -2.40 0.54 -2.94
N PHE A 40 -1.55 0.83 -1.94
CA PHE A 40 -0.87 -0.17 -1.13
C PHE A 40 -1.20 0.04 0.35
N LEU A 41 -1.38 -1.07 1.05
CA LEU A 41 -1.49 -1.13 2.49
C LEU A 41 -0.21 -1.74 3.07
N VAL A 42 0.34 -1.10 4.11
CA VAL A 42 1.43 -1.64 4.90
C VAL A 42 0.96 -1.77 6.34
N LEU A 43 0.96 -3.00 6.87
CA LEU A 43 0.67 -3.27 8.26
C LEU A 43 1.98 -3.42 9.04
N LEU A 44 2.06 -2.72 10.16
CA LEU A 44 3.25 -2.67 11.01
C LEU A 44 2.94 -3.24 12.39
N PRO A 45 3.03 -4.57 12.58
CA PRO A 45 2.89 -5.17 13.90
C PRO A 45 3.88 -4.57 14.91
N ASP A 46 3.47 -4.53 16.17
CA ASP A 46 4.30 -4.05 17.29
C ASP A 46 4.96 -2.68 17.03
N THR A 47 4.24 -1.80 16.33
CA THR A 47 4.75 -0.49 15.92
C THR A 47 3.76 0.59 16.32
N ASN A 48 4.21 1.50 17.18
CA ASN A 48 3.41 2.66 17.56
C ASN A 48 3.42 3.73 16.45
N ARG A 49 2.58 4.76 16.62
CA ARG A 49 2.43 5.86 15.66
C ARG A 49 3.76 6.52 15.27
N ASN A 50 4.65 6.74 16.23
CA ASN A 50 5.95 7.38 15.98
C ASN A 50 6.84 6.50 15.09
N GLY A 51 6.88 5.19 15.34
CA GLY A 51 7.58 4.23 14.47
C GLY A 51 7.05 4.25 13.04
N ALA A 52 5.72 4.28 12.89
CA ALA A 52 5.08 4.36 11.58
C ALA A 52 5.38 5.67 10.83
N LEU A 53 5.38 6.81 11.54
CA LEU A 53 5.74 8.11 10.96
C LEU A 53 7.21 8.15 10.50
N LYS A 54 8.14 7.56 11.27
CA LYS A 54 9.54 7.42 10.85
C LYS A 54 9.69 6.57 9.59
N LEU A 55 8.93 5.47 9.49
CA LEU A 55 8.91 4.66 8.27
C LEU A 55 8.38 5.47 7.07
N ARG A 56 7.29 6.22 7.27
CA ARG A 56 6.73 7.12 6.25
C ARG A 56 7.78 8.10 5.73
N GLU A 57 8.47 8.81 6.62
CA GLU A 57 9.50 9.77 6.24
C GLU A 57 10.65 9.12 5.47
N ARG A 58 11.07 7.92 5.88
CA ARG A 58 12.09 7.15 5.17
C ARG A 58 11.62 6.76 3.76
N LEU A 59 10.38 6.29 3.63
CA LEU A 59 9.79 5.94 2.32
C LEU A 59 9.75 7.16 1.39
N LEU A 60 9.27 8.31 1.88
CA LEU A 60 9.22 9.55 1.09
C LEU A 60 10.61 9.96 0.61
N LYS A 61 11.63 9.95 1.48
CA LYS A 61 13.01 10.28 1.09
C LYS A 61 13.55 9.33 0.01
N ILE A 62 13.29 8.03 0.13
CA ILE A 62 13.74 7.05 -0.87
C ILE A 62 13.02 7.31 -2.20
N LEU A 63 11.70 7.48 -2.17
CA LEU A 63 10.88 7.74 -3.35
C LEU A 63 11.32 9.01 -4.08
N ASP A 64 11.53 10.12 -3.37
CA ASP A 64 12.01 11.39 -3.93
C ASP A 64 13.38 11.25 -4.61
N SER A 65 14.24 10.40 -4.08
CA SER A 65 15.59 10.19 -4.64
C SER A 65 15.66 9.18 -5.79
N GLN A 66 14.71 8.24 -5.86
CA GLN A 66 14.80 7.08 -6.76
C GLN A 66 13.72 6.99 -7.83
N ASN A 67 12.52 7.55 -7.64
CA ASN A 67 11.39 7.36 -8.54
C ASN A 67 11.71 7.65 -10.03
N LEU A 68 12.30 8.82 -10.31
CA LEU A 68 12.64 9.26 -11.66
C LEU A 68 13.82 8.46 -12.21
N ARG A 69 14.84 8.18 -11.39
CA ARG A 69 16.03 7.43 -11.82
C ARG A 69 15.68 5.99 -12.18
N SER A 70 14.82 5.35 -11.40
CA SER A 70 14.48 3.93 -11.57
C SER A 70 13.41 3.69 -12.65
N THR A 71 12.50 4.64 -12.86
CA THR A 71 11.36 4.44 -13.77
C THR A 71 11.40 5.31 -15.03
N GLY A 72 12.19 6.38 -15.03
CA GLY A 72 12.15 7.43 -16.07
C GLY A 72 10.92 8.33 -16.00
N ILE A 73 10.06 8.14 -14.98
CA ILE A 73 8.77 8.81 -14.84
C ILE A 73 8.71 9.48 -13.46
N PRO A 74 8.50 10.80 -13.36
CA PRO A 74 8.29 11.43 -12.09
C PRO A 74 6.90 11.07 -11.55
N TYR A 75 6.84 10.61 -10.30
CA TYR A 75 5.56 10.32 -9.62
C TYR A 75 5.67 10.61 -8.12
N THR A 76 4.57 11.03 -7.52
CA THR A 76 4.45 11.23 -6.07
C THR A 76 3.56 10.15 -5.47
N VAL A 77 3.73 9.91 -4.17
CA VAL A 77 2.91 8.98 -3.40
C VAL A 77 2.41 9.69 -2.15
N THR A 78 1.11 9.60 -1.90
CA THR A 78 0.51 10.04 -0.64
C THR A 78 0.52 8.88 0.35
N ILE A 79 0.93 9.13 1.60
CA ILE A 79 1.01 8.10 2.63
C ILE A 79 0.30 8.58 3.90
N ASP A 80 -0.82 7.94 4.20
CA ASP A 80 -1.56 8.12 5.45
C ASP A 80 -1.10 7.12 6.51
N VAL A 81 -1.10 7.56 7.78
CA VAL A 81 -0.66 6.74 8.92
C VAL A 81 -1.74 6.67 9.98
N HIS A 82 -2.17 5.44 10.24
CA HIS A 82 -3.13 5.09 11.27
C HIS A 82 -2.47 4.14 12.27
N SER A 83 -2.79 4.28 13.55
CA SER A 83 -2.22 3.48 14.63
C SER A 83 -3.30 3.15 15.64
N GLU A 84 -3.45 1.88 15.97
CA GLU A 84 -4.40 1.40 16.97
C GLU A 84 -3.65 0.44 17.92
N SER A 85 -4.08 0.39 19.19
CA SER A 85 -3.51 -0.52 20.19
C SER A 85 -4.56 -1.53 20.66
N GLY A 86 -4.13 -2.69 21.15
CA GLY A 86 -5.04 -3.70 21.72
C GLY A 86 -5.97 -4.39 20.70
N THR A 87 -5.74 -4.19 19.40
CA THR A 87 -6.54 -4.77 18.31
C THR A 87 -5.70 -5.77 17.53
N GLU A 88 -6.23 -6.98 17.30
CA GLU A 88 -5.60 -7.95 16.41
C GLU A 88 -5.50 -7.39 14.98
N ALA A 89 -4.41 -7.67 14.26
CA ALA A 89 -4.21 -7.20 12.89
C ALA A 89 -5.38 -7.57 11.94
N ALA A 90 -6.07 -8.68 12.22
CA ALA A 90 -7.28 -9.13 11.53
C ALA A 90 -8.51 -8.23 11.74
N ASN A 91 -8.54 -7.42 12.79
CA ASN A 91 -9.65 -6.53 13.06
C ASN A 91 -9.40 -5.10 12.54
N PHE A 92 -8.18 -4.78 12.09
CA PHE A 92 -7.85 -3.46 11.54
C PHE A 92 -8.74 -3.07 10.35
N TYR A 93 -9.00 -3.98 9.41
CA TYR A 93 -9.86 -3.67 8.26
C TYR A 93 -11.34 -3.45 8.64
N ARG A 94 -11.75 -3.91 9.84
CA ARG A 94 -13.11 -3.74 10.37
C ARG A 94 -13.25 -2.48 11.22
N LEU A 95 -12.14 -1.81 11.55
CA LEU A 95 -12.18 -0.58 12.33
C LEU A 95 -12.97 0.47 11.53
N PRO A 96 -14.01 1.09 12.11
CA PRO A 96 -14.85 2.06 11.40
C PRO A 96 -14.03 3.18 10.76
N GLN A 97 -12.97 3.64 11.42
CA GLN A 97 -12.07 4.66 10.88
C GLN A 97 -11.31 4.19 9.62
N ILE A 98 -10.85 2.93 9.60
CA ILE A 98 -10.12 2.38 8.45
C ILE A 98 -11.10 2.04 7.32
N ASN A 99 -12.26 1.47 7.65
CA ASN A 99 -13.28 1.16 6.65
C ASN A 99 -13.88 2.45 6.05
N ALA A 100 -14.09 3.51 6.84
CA ALA A 100 -14.52 4.81 6.35
C ALA A 100 -13.47 5.44 5.42
N TRP A 101 -12.19 5.37 5.79
CA TRP A 101 -11.10 5.82 4.92
C TRP A 101 -11.03 5.02 3.62
N ILE A 102 -11.10 3.68 3.67
CA ILE A 102 -11.16 2.81 2.48
C ILE A 102 -12.36 3.17 1.60
N ASN A 103 -13.54 3.38 2.19
CA ASN A 103 -14.75 3.72 1.42
C ASN A 103 -14.67 5.12 0.81
N GLN A 104 -14.03 6.07 1.49
CA GLN A 104 -13.77 7.41 0.95
C GLN A 104 -12.85 7.35 -0.27
N LEU A 105 -11.81 6.51 -0.23
CA LEU A 105 -10.90 6.27 -1.36
C LEU A 105 -11.60 5.54 -2.52
N LYS A 106 -12.40 4.52 -2.23
CA LYS A 106 -13.18 3.77 -3.24
C LYS A 106 -14.16 4.67 -3.99
N ASN A 107 -14.80 5.62 -3.32
CA ASN A 107 -15.71 6.56 -3.96
C ASN A 107 -15.02 7.59 -4.87
N GLN A 108 -13.68 7.70 -4.83
CA GLN A 108 -12.91 8.56 -5.73
C GLN A 108 -12.41 7.84 -6.99
N SER A 109 -12.58 6.52 -7.10
CA SER A 109 -11.91 5.69 -8.11
C SER A 109 -12.91 5.05 -9.09
N GLN A 110 -12.83 5.40 -10.39
CA GLN A 110 -13.57 4.68 -11.44
C GLN A 110 -13.03 3.24 -11.58
N LYS A 111 -13.85 2.23 -11.31
CA LYS A 111 -13.48 0.80 -11.42
C LYS A 111 -13.16 0.39 -12.86
N ARG A 112 -12.10 -0.41 -13.04
CA ARG A 112 -11.72 -1.03 -14.33
C ARG A 112 -12.44 -2.35 -14.58
N LYS A 113 -12.47 -2.73 -15.87
CA LYS A 113 -13.08 -3.95 -16.42
C LYS A 113 -12.20 -5.22 -16.28
N TYR A 114 -10.91 -5.09 -15.99
CA TYR A 114 -9.97 -6.23 -15.89
C TYR A 114 -9.07 -6.12 -14.65
N PRO A 115 -8.89 -7.21 -13.88
CA PRO A 115 -8.02 -7.26 -12.72
C PRO A 115 -6.53 -7.34 -13.11
N THR A 116 -5.64 -6.70 -12.34
CA THR A 116 -4.18 -6.81 -12.50
C THR A 116 -3.56 -7.94 -11.66
N PRO A 117 -2.43 -8.54 -12.10
CA PRO A 117 -1.70 -9.52 -11.31
C PRO A 117 -1.36 -8.99 -9.92
N GLY A 118 -1.78 -9.70 -8.87
CA GLY A 118 -1.59 -9.33 -7.47
C GLY A 118 -2.84 -8.81 -6.76
N GLU A 119 -3.96 -8.57 -7.46
CA GLU A 119 -5.26 -8.31 -6.80
C GLU A 119 -5.73 -9.52 -5.96
N GLU A 120 -5.33 -10.74 -6.33
CA GLU A 120 -5.56 -11.96 -5.56
C GLU A 120 -4.85 -11.98 -4.18
N LEU A 121 -3.79 -11.15 -4.01
CA LEU A 121 -3.09 -11.05 -2.72
C LEU A 121 -3.85 -10.16 -1.72
N ALA A 122 -4.73 -9.27 -2.17
CA ALA A 122 -5.52 -8.43 -1.27
C ALA A 122 -6.47 -9.28 -0.43
N GLU A 123 -7.26 -10.14 -1.10
CA GLU A 123 -8.16 -11.07 -0.43
C GLU A 123 -7.41 -12.16 0.34
N LEU A 124 -6.27 -12.64 -0.18
CA LEU A 124 -5.46 -13.62 0.55
C LEU A 124 -4.85 -13.01 1.82
N VAL A 125 -4.28 -11.81 1.80
CA VAL A 125 -3.73 -11.18 3.03
C VAL A 125 -4.85 -10.87 4.02
N LEU A 126 -5.99 -10.33 3.56
CA LEU A 126 -7.14 -10.07 4.42
C LEU A 126 -7.75 -11.35 5.00
N SER A 127 -7.85 -12.42 4.22
CA SER A 127 -8.36 -13.72 4.69
C SER A 127 -7.37 -14.50 5.53
N THR A 128 -6.06 -14.43 5.26
CA THR A 128 -5.01 -15.08 6.07
C THR A 128 -4.94 -14.42 7.45
N LEU A 129 -5.18 -13.11 7.55
CA LEU A 129 -5.37 -12.44 8.84
C LEU A 129 -6.60 -12.98 9.60
N VAL A 130 -7.67 -13.36 8.90
CA VAL A 130 -8.88 -13.98 9.50
C VAL A 130 -8.67 -15.46 9.86
N VAL A 131 -7.85 -16.19 9.11
CA VAL A 131 -7.66 -17.65 9.21
C VAL A 131 -6.42 -18.05 10.01
N ALA A 132 -5.50 -17.13 10.34
CA ALA A 132 -4.41 -17.38 11.30
C ALA A 132 -4.90 -17.61 12.76
N LYS A 133 -6.19 -17.91 12.94
CA LYS A 133 -6.71 -18.72 14.04
C LYS A 133 -6.49 -20.20 13.73
N LYS A 134 -5.40 -20.75 14.23
CA LYS A 134 -5.43 -21.99 15.01
C LYS A 134 -4.33 -21.95 16.05
#